data_AF-A0A0F9WF87-F1
#
_entry.id   AF-A0A0F9WF87-F1
#
_cell.length_a   1.000
_cell.length_b   1.000
_cell.length_c   1.000
_cell.angle_alpha   90.00
_cell.angle_beta   90.00
_cell.angle_gamma   90.00
#
_symmetry.space_group_name_H-M   'P 1'
#
loop_
_entity.id
_entity.type
_entity.pdbx_description
1 polymer ?
#
loop_
_entity_poly.entity_id
_entity_poly.type
_entity_poly.pdbx_seq_one_letter_code
_entity_poly.pdbx_strand_id
1 'polypeptide(L)'
;MIKKIHKSNKKSIKLLNKLGFRSPYQIILDDKFINNCNKYSKRYKHLKEIFKSEPKLFFTKCILKKYKSYNPNYENDISDNCEMIKCPHKDKDDVLKCLAFVFRKFNKNHYIIGTSDKEIMDKYRKREDVPLLNFNKGQIRLFLNTEKLINKSNTTYEATPKELERLEKIFGAEGGQEVSENSGEFEEINVDDLEVSEDGETTNSE
;
A
#
# COMPACT_ATOMS: atom_id res chain seq x y z
N MET A 1 7.79 -4.16 26.62
CA MET A 1 8.05 -3.67 25.24
C MET A 1 7.03 -4.16 24.21
N ILE A 2 6.70 -5.45 24.17
CA ILE A 2 5.75 -6.07 23.21
C ILE A 2 4.35 -5.42 23.22
N LYS A 3 3.76 -5.17 24.41
CA LYS A 3 2.44 -4.50 24.55
C LYS A 3 2.39 -3.14 23.84
N LYS A 4 3.49 -2.37 23.86
CA LYS A 4 3.58 -1.05 23.19
C LYS A 4 3.51 -1.19 21.67
N ILE A 5 4.15 -2.23 21.13
CA ILE A 5 4.14 -2.55 19.69
C ILE A 5 2.74 -2.96 19.25
N HIS A 6 2.09 -3.84 20.00
CA HIS A 6 0.73 -4.29 19.68
C HIS A 6 -0.25 -3.11 19.68
N LYS A 7 -0.13 -2.20 20.66
CA LYS A 7 -0.91 -0.95 20.72
C LYS A 7 -0.63 -0.06 19.51
N SER A 8 0.63 0.09 19.11
CA SER A 8 1.03 0.87 17.94
C SER A 8 0.44 0.28 16.65
N ASN A 9 0.63 -1.02 16.41
CA ASN A 9 0.11 -1.69 15.23
C ASN A 9 -1.43 -1.61 15.16
N LYS A 10 -2.12 -1.76 16.31
CA LYS A 10 -3.58 -1.56 16.38
C LYS A 10 -4.01 -0.16 15.93
N LYS A 11 -3.25 0.89 16.29
CA LYS A 11 -3.51 2.26 15.82
C LYS A 11 -3.24 2.39 14.32
N SER A 12 -2.10 1.88 13.86
CA SER A 12 -1.72 1.87 12.44
C SER A 12 -2.76 1.19 11.56
N ILE A 13 -3.30 0.04 12.00
CA ILE A 13 -4.36 -0.69 11.29
C ILE A 13 -5.66 0.10 11.22
N LYS A 14 -6.06 0.75 12.32
CA LYS A 14 -7.24 1.64 12.28
C LYS A 14 -7.07 2.77 11.25
N LEU A 15 -5.84 3.27 11.10
CA LEU A 15 -5.56 4.31 10.12
C LEU A 15 -5.54 3.77 8.70
N LEU A 16 -4.97 2.60 8.46
CA LEU A 16 -5.07 1.89 7.18
C LEU A 16 -6.53 1.82 6.68
N ASN A 17 -7.45 1.44 7.57
CA ASN A 17 -8.89 1.36 7.23
C ASN A 17 -9.48 2.69 6.74
N LYS A 18 -9.05 3.81 7.35
CA LYS A 18 -9.46 5.16 6.94
C LYS A 18 -8.89 5.56 5.59
N LEU A 19 -7.73 5.00 5.23
CA LEU A 19 -7.04 5.24 3.96
C LEU A 19 -7.45 4.26 2.86
N GLY A 20 -8.55 3.52 3.04
CA GLY A 20 -9.09 2.62 2.01
C GLY A 20 -8.45 1.22 1.99
N PHE A 21 -7.45 0.93 2.82
CA PHE A 21 -6.93 -0.44 2.97
C PHE A 21 -7.94 -1.28 3.73
N ARG A 22 -8.42 -2.37 3.13
CA ARG A 22 -9.44 -3.24 3.73
C ARG A 22 -8.97 -4.68 3.83
N SER A 23 -9.63 -5.43 4.70
CA SER A 23 -9.43 -6.86 4.81
C SER A 23 -10.03 -7.59 3.60
N PRO A 24 -9.36 -8.61 3.03
CA PRO A 24 -8.06 -9.12 3.43
C PRO A 24 -6.92 -8.18 3.03
N TYR A 25 -6.08 -7.78 4.00
CA TYR A 25 -4.95 -6.88 3.73
C TYR A 25 -3.96 -7.57 2.80
N GLN A 26 -3.47 -6.85 1.81
CA GLN A 26 -2.55 -7.39 0.81
C GLN A 26 -1.13 -6.98 1.13
N ILE A 27 -0.25 -7.94 1.42
CA ILE A 27 1.11 -7.68 1.89
C ILE A 27 2.12 -8.31 0.95
N ILE A 28 2.96 -7.49 0.32
CA ILE A 28 4.09 -7.95 -0.48
C ILE A 28 5.29 -8.14 0.43
N LEU A 29 5.75 -9.37 0.62
CA LEU A 29 6.92 -9.68 1.43
C LEU A 29 8.17 -9.66 0.55
N ASP A 30 9.22 -8.96 0.99
CA ASP A 30 10.54 -9.03 0.36
C ASP A 30 11.36 -10.23 0.88
N ASP A 31 12.51 -10.45 0.25
CA ASP A 31 13.38 -11.59 0.54
C ASP A 31 13.93 -11.53 1.97
N LYS A 32 14.29 -10.33 2.46
CA LYS A 32 14.83 -10.15 3.82
C LYS A 32 13.78 -10.35 4.90
N PHE A 33 12.53 -9.95 4.66
CA PHE A 33 11.41 -10.13 5.59
C PHE A 33 11.06 -11.60 5.72
N ILE A 34 10.99 -12.34 4.60
CA ILE A 34 10.79 -13.80 4.60
C ILE A 34 11.92 -14.48 5.37
N ASN A 35 13.18 -14.13 5.08
CA ASN A 35 14.34 -14.68 5.76
C ASN A 35 14.31 -14.43 7.28
N ASN A 36 13.96 -13.22 7.70
CA ASN A 36 13.83 -12.89 9.12
C ASN A 36 12.63 -13.60 9.77
N CYS A 37 11.52 -13.75 9.07
CA CYS A 37 10.40 -14.55 9.55
C CYS A 37 10.84 -15.99 9.83
N ASN A 38 11.61 -16.61 8.94
CA ASN A 38 12.15 -17.93 9.15
C ASN A 38 13.11 -17.97 10.36
N LYS A 39 14.09 -17.07 10.41
CA LYS A 39 15.11 -16.99 11.49
C LYS A 39 14.50 -16.87 12.89
N TYR A 40 13.37 -16.20 13.03
CA TYR A 40 12.69 -15.97 14.30
C TYR A 40 11.41 -16.80 14.48
N SER A 41 11.21 -17.83 13.64
CA SER A 41 10.05 -18.72 13.66
C SER A 41 8.70 -17.98 13.61
N LYS A 42 8.65 -16.84 12.93
CA LYS A 42 7.43 -16.08 12.69
C LYS A 42 6.73 -16.59 11.43
N ARG A 43 5.65 -17.33 11.65
CA ARG A 43 4.79 -17.86 10.58
C ARG A 43 3.55 -17.00 10.35
N TYR A 44 2.75 -17.36 9.35
CA TYR A 44 1.51 -16.69 8.97
C TYR A 44 0.57 -16.35 10.14
N LYS A 45 0.44 -17.23 11.14
CA LYS A 45 -0.36 -16.99 12.36
C LYS A 45 -0.03 -15.66 13.07
N HIS A 46 1.24 -15.25 13.09
CA HIS A 46 1.64 -14.01 13.74
C HIS A 46 1.18 -12.78 12.96
N LEU A 47 1.11 -12.87 11.62
CA LEU A 47 0.52 -11.81 10.80
C LEU A 47 -1.00 -11.75 11.02
N LYS A 48 -1.68 -12.90 11.16
CA LYS A 48 -3.10 -12.92 11.54
C LYS A 48 -3.36 -12.22 12.87
N GLU A 49 -2.52 -12.47 13.87
CA GLU A 49 -2.62 -11.80 15.18
C GLU A 49 -2.42 -10.27 15.09
N ILE A 50 -1.47 -9.82 14.27
CA ILE A 50 -1.20 -8.39 14.08
C ILE A 50 -2.39 -7.72 13.38
N PHE A 51 -2.81 -8.24 12.24
CA PHE A 51 -3.87 -7.66 11.40
C PHE A 51 -5.29 -7.98 11.88
N LYS A 52 -5.43 -8.87 12.87
CA LYS A 52 -6.72 -9.38 13.37
C LYS A 52 -7.66 -9.85 12.26
N SER A 53 -7.08 -10.42 11.23
CA SER A 53 -7.74 -10.89 10.01
C SER A 53 -6.82 -11.84 9.28
N GLU A 54 -7.21 -12.30 8.10
CA GLU A 54 -6.41 -13.19 7.25
C GLU A 54 -5.78 -12.38 6.12
N PRO A 55 -4.57 -11.82 6.29
CA PRO A 55 -3.94 -11.04 5.24
C PRO A 55 -3.49 -11.95 4.09
N LYS A 56 -3.72 -11.51 2.85
CA LYS A 56 -3.15 -12.16 1.67
C LYS A 56 -1.69 -11.77 1.53
N LEU A 57 -0.82 -12.76 1.45
CA LEU A 57 0.61 -12.55 1.28
C LEU A 57 0.99 -12.72 -0.17
N PHE A 58 1.92 -11.88 -0.62
CA PHE A 58 2.38 -11.86 -1.99
C PHE A 58 3.89 -11.74 -2.04
N PHE A 59 4.46 -12.20 -3.15
CA PHE A 59 5.82 -11.87 -3.57
C PHE A 59 5.85 -11.70 -5.09
N THR A 60 6.96 -11.20 -5.63
CA THR A 60 7.19 -11.20 -7.08
C THR A 60 8.14 -12.33 -7.45
N LYS A 61 8.16 -12.70 -8.74
CA LYS A 61 9.15 -13.66 -9.26
C LYS A 61 10.60 -13.23 -8.96
N CYS A 62 10.90 -11.92 -9.02
CA CYS A 62 12.22 -11.38 -8.67
C CYS A 62 12.57 -11.60 -7.20
N ILE A 63 11.63 -11.29 -6.29
CA ILE A 63 11.82 -11.48 -4.85
C ILE A 63 12.06 -12.97 -4.55
N LEU A 64 11.23 -13.86 -5.09
CA LEU A 64 11.39 -15.30 -4.88
C LEU A 64 12.74 -15.80 -5.40
N LYS A 65 13.15 -15.40 -6.61
CA LYS A 65 14.47 -15.74 -7.17
C LYS A 65 15.61 -15.26 -6.25
N LYS A 66 15.53 -14.03 -5.74
CA LYS A 66 16.55 -13.49 -4.82
C LYS A 66 16.58 -14.26 -3.51
N TYR A 67 15.43 -14.53 -2.90
CA TYR A 67 15.33 -15.33 -1.68
C TYR A 67 15.95 -16.73 -1.85
N LYS A 68 15.61 -17.44 -2.93
CA LYS A 68 16.16 -18.77 -3.24
C LYS A 68 17.67 -18.77 -3.51
N SER A 69 18.22 -17.65 -3.96
CA SER A 69 19.66 -17.57 -4.32
C SER A 69 20.60 -17.74 -3.13
N TYR A 70 20.14 -17.40 -1.91
CA TYR A 70 20.92 -17.56 -0.68
C TYR A 70 20.23 -18.44 0.37
N ASN A 71 19.02 -18.94 0.08
CA ASN A 71 18.31 -19.96 0.85
C ASN A 71 17.80 -21.06 -0.11
N PRO A 72 18.68 -21.90 -0.69
CA PRO A 72 18.26 -22.92 -1.66
C PRO A 72 17.40 -24.03 -1.04
N ASN A 73 17.65 -24.36 0.23
CA ASN A 73 16.99 -25.45 0.96
C ASN A 73 15.92 -24.92 1.93
N TYR A 74 15.19 -23.89 1.54
CA TYR A 74 14.09 -23.40 2.36
C TYR A 74 12.92 -24.41 2.27
N GLU A 75 12.44 -24.88 3.42
CA GLU A 75 11.28 -25.75 3.51
C GLU A 75 10.37 -25.27 4.63
N ASN A 76 9.07 -25.37 4.42
CA ASN A 76 8.04 -25.03 5.39
C ASN A 76 8.29 -23.63 5.98
N ASP A 77 8.25 -22.56 5.19
CA ASP A 77 8.42 -21.19 5.70
C ASP A 77 7.19 -20.32 5.43
N ILE A 78 7.29 -18.99 5.57
CA ILE A 78 6.16 -18.09 5.34
C ILE A 78 5.88 -17.85 3.85
N SER A 79 6.85 -18.15 2.97
CA SER A 79 6.72 -17.98 1.53
C SER A 79 5.74 -18.98 0.92
N ASP A 80 5.51 -20.13 1.57
CA ASP A 80 4.49 -21.11 1.18
C ASP A 80 3.06 -20.56 1.26
N ASN A 81 2.85 -19.49 2.04
CA ASN A 81 1.58 -18.78 2.12
C ASN A 81 1.47 -17.60 1.14
N CYS A 82 2.49 -17.37 0.31
CA CYS A 82 2.53 -16.23 -0.61
C CYS A 82 2.03 -16.60 -2.01
N GLU A 83 1.16 -15.75 -2.55
CA GLU A 83 0.76 -15.78 -3.95
C GLU A 83 1.76 -14.99 -4.83
N MET A 84 1.91 -15.40 -6.09
CA MET A 84 2.86 -14.76 -7.01
C MET A 84 2.24 -13.60 -7.79
N ILE A 85 2.84 -12.42 -7.66
CA ILE A 85 2.59 -11.27 -8.53
C ILE A 85 3.49 -11.37 -9.76
N LYS A 86 2.87 -11.27 -10.94
CA LYS A 86 3.58 -11.25 -12.23
C LYS A 86 4.35 -9.94 -12.41
N CYS A 87 5.61 -10.04 -12.82
CA CYS A 87 6.44 -8.90 -13.20
C CYS A 87 7.18 -9.22 -14.52
N PRO A 88 7.44 -8.22 -15.38
CA PRO A 88 8.02 -8.43 -16.72
C PRO A 88 9.54 -8.68 -16.71
N HIS A 89 10.17 -8.66 -15.55
CA HIS A 89 11.59 -8.86 -15.33
C HIS A 89 12.04 -10.28 -15.68
N LYS A 90 13.11 -10.39 -16.50
CA LYS A 90 13.60 -11.67 -17.00
C LYS A 90 14.55 -12.35 -16.00
N ASP A 91 15.49 -11.61 -15.40
CA ASP A 91 16.54 -12.18 -14.53
C ASP A 91 16.59 -11.56 -13.13
N LYS A 92 17.70 -11.74 -12.39
CA LYS A 92 17.93 -11.30 -10.99
C LYS A 92 17.89 -9.77 -10.85
N ASP A 93 16.81 -9.17 -11.31
CA ASP A 93 16.56 -7.76 -11.23
C ASP A 93 16.47 -7.36 -9.76
N ASP A 94 17.01 -6.18 -9.51
CA ASP A 94 17.00 -5.54 -8.22
C ASP A 94 15.55 -5.49 -7.67
N VAL A 95 15.37 -5.99 -6.45
CA VAL A 95 14.07 -6.01 -5.76
C VAL A 95 13.47 -4.62 -5.70
N LEU A 96 14.28 -3.57 -5.57
CA LEU A 96 13.80 -2.19 -5.58
C LEU A 96 13.21 -1.77 -6.92
N LYS A 97 13.78 -2.22 -8.04
CA LYS A 97 13.22 -2.02 -9.38
C LYS A 97 11.91 -2.78 -9.53
N CYS A 98 11.87 -4.03 -9.06
CA CYS A 98 10.66 -4.82 -9.11
C CYS A 98 9.52 -4.21 -8.28
N LEU A 99 9.80 -3.73 -7.07
CA LEU A 99 8.82 -3.03 -6.25
C LEU A 99 8.38 -1.72 -6.92
N ALA A 100 9.31 -0.97 -7.53
CA ALA A 100 8.97 0.26 -8.25
C ALA A 100 7.99 -0.01 -9.41
N PHE A 101 8.15 -1.14 -10.12
CA PHE A 101 7.19 -1.59 -11.12
C PHE A 101 5.81 -1.90 -10.52
N VAL A 102 5.76 -2.55 -9.35
CA VAL A 102 4.48 -2.89 -8.70
C VAL A 102 3.74 -1.65 -8.20
N PHE A 103 4.44 -0.72 -7.56
CA PHE A 103 3.83 0.48 -6.95
C PHE A 103 3.67 1.64 -7.94
N ARG A 104 4.35 1.63 -9.09
CA ARG A 104 4.36 2.67 -10.13
C ARG A 104 4.32 4.09 -9.51
N LYS A 105 3.48 4.97 -10.07
CA LYS A 105 3.20 6.31 -9.53
C LYS A 105 2.33 6.25 -8.27
N PHE A 106 1.38 5.30 -8.19
CA PHE A 106 0.40 5.20 -7.10
C PHE A 106 0.10 3.75 -6.72
N ASN A 107 -0.10 3.50 -5.43
CA ASN A 107 -0.47 2.21 -4.86
C ASN A 107 -1.97 1.89 -5.06
N LYS A 108 -2.40 1.75 -6.31
CA LYS A 108 -3.82 1.51 -6.65
C LYS A 108 -4.41 0.27 -5.97
N ASN A 109 -3.60 -0.76 -5.78
CA ASN A 109 -4.03 -2.04 -5.23
C ASN A 109 -3.94 -2.10 -3.69
N HIS A 110 -3.57 -0.99 -3.02
CA HIS A 110 -3.47 -0.92 -1.56
C HIS A 110 -2.56 -2.01 -0.97
N TYR A 111 -1.40 -2.25 -1.60
CA TYR A 111 -0.40 -3.17 -1.07
C TYR A 111 0.36 -2.55 0.11
N ILE A 112 0.71 -3.39 1.07
CA ILE A 112 1.63 -3.08 2.17
C ILE A 112 2.96 -3.77 1.86
N ILE A 113 4.09 -3.08 2.03
CA ILE A 113 5.41 -3.72 1.86
C ILE A 113 5.86 -4.32 3.19
N GLY A 114 6.05 -5.63 3.25
CA GLY A 114 6.80 -6.32 4.29
C GLY A 114 8.29 -6.32 3.97
N THR A 115 9.09 -5.57 4.72
CA THR A 115 10.54 -5.46 4.47
C THR A 115 11.37 -5.38 5.74
N SER A 116 12.62 -5.85 5.66
CA SER A 116 13.68 -5.55 6.63
C SER A 116 14.87 -4.83 5.97
N ASP A 117 14.75 -4.49 4.69
CA ASP A 117 15.78 -3.82 3.92
C ASP A 117 15.74 -2.32 4.18
N LYS A 118 16.89 -1.77 4.60
CA LYS A 118 17.00 -0.33 4.88
C LYS A 118 16.79 0.51 3.63
N GLU A 119 17.25 0.06 2.46
CA GLU A 119 17.13 0.80 1.21
C GLU A 119 15.66 0.86 0.73
N ILE A 120 14.93 -0.26 0.84
CA ILE A 120 13.48 -0.30 0.58
C ILE A 120 12.76 0.60 1.57
N MET A 121 13.09 0.52 2.86
CA MET A 121 12.51 1.40 3.86
C MET A 121 12.76 2.87 3.53
N ASP A 122 13.99 3.29 3.29
CA ASP A 122 14.33 4.70 3.08
C ASP A 122 13.66 5.26 1.80
N LYS A 123 13.54 4.45 0.75
CA LYS A 123 12.83 4.80 -0.48
C LYS A 123 11.33 4.97 -0.26
N TYR A 124 10.67 4.00 0.37
CA TYR A 124 9.20 3.97 0.48
C TYR A 124 8.66 4.69 1.72
N ARG A 125 9.49 5.00 2.72
CA ARG A 125 9.07 5.73 3.92
C ARG A 125 8.56 7.14 3.61
N LYS A 126 9.03 7.74 2.51
CA LYS A 126 8.56 9.05 2.03
C LYS A 126 7.19 8.97 1.35
N ARG A 127 6.76 7.79 0.90
CA ARG A 127 5.45 7.60 0.24
C ARG A 127 4.34 7.47 1.27
N GLU A 128 3.32 8.31 1.14
CA GLU A 128 2.14 8.32 2.01
C GLU A 128 1.16 7.19 1.66
N ASP A 129 1.16 6.77 0.40
CA ASP A 129 0.26 5.75 -0.13
C ASP A 129 0.78 4.31 0.05
N VAL A 130 2.00 4.13 0.57
CA VAL A 130 2.65 2.82 0.73
C VAL A 130 3.02 2.56 2.19
N PRO A 131 2.18 1.83 2.95
CA PRO A 131 2.49 1.39 4.30
C PRO A 131 3.64 0.38 4.32
N LEU A 132 4.46 0.44 5.38
CA LEU A 132 5.59 -0.44 5.59
C LEU A 132 5.40 -1.31 6.82
N LEU A 133 5.42 -2.63 6.63
CA LEU A 133 5.49 -3.63 7.68
C LEU A 133 6.96 -4.02 7.89
N ASN A 134 7.61 -3.39 8.88
CA ASN A 134 9.02 -3.60 9.16
C ASN A 134 9.22 -4.77 10.13
N PHE A 135 10.15 -5.68 9.81
CA PHE A 135 10.62 -6.70 10.73
C PHE A 135 12.02 -6.36 11.26
N ASN A 136 12.17 -6.27 12.59
CA ASN A 136 13.45 -6.01 13.24
C ASN A 136 13.57 -6.81 14.56
N LYS A 137 14.61 -7.64 14.69
CA LYS A 137 14.94 -8.41 15.92
C LYS A 137 13.73 -9.12 16.56
N GLY A 138 12.97 -9.87 15.75
CA GLY A 138 11.79 -10.63 16.18
C GLY A 138 10.51 -9.81 16.37
N GLN A 139 10.55 -8.50 16.12
CA GLN A 139 9.41 -7.59 16.24
C GLN A 139 8.93 -7.14 14.86
N ILE A 140 7.62 -7.16 14.66
CA ILE A 140 6.98 -6.68 13.43
C ILE A 140 6.21 -5.39 13.75
N ARG A 141 6.52 -4.31 13.04
CA ARG A 141 5.94 -2.97 13.26
C ARG A 141 5.37 -2.42 11.98
N LEU A 142 4.15 -1.92 12.05
CA LEU A 142 3.50 -1.24 10.93
C LEU A 142 3.73 0.27 11.02
N PHE A 143 4.37 0.81 9.98
CA PHE A 143 4.66 2.22 9.77
C PHE A 143 3.80 2.76 8.63
N LEU A 144 3.26 3.95 8.82
CA LEU A 144 2.57 4.74 7.80
C LEU A 144 3.16 6.14 7.84
N ASN A 145 3.43 6.72 6.67
CA ASN A 145 3.71 8.15 6.59
C ASN A 145 2.37 8.90 6.55
N THR A 146 2.07 9.63 7.63
CA THR A 146 0.76 10.25 7.84
C THR A 146 0.87 11.76 8.03
N GLU A 147 2.05 12.32 7.81
CA GLU A 147 2.35 13.74 8.09
C GLU A 147 1.37 14.66 7.35
N LYS A 148 1.12 14.42 6.06
CA LYS A 148 0.16 15.23 5.29
C LYS A 148 -1.30 14.85 5.50
N LEU A 149 -1.58 13.62 5.91
CA LEU A 149 -2.95 13.16 6.20
C LEU A 149 -3.50 13.83 7.47
N ILE A 150 -2.66 14.02 8.47
CA ILE A 150 -3.00 14.76 9.69
C ILE A 150 -3.30 16.23 9.35
N ASN A 151 -2.50 16.82 8.46
CA ASN A 151 -2.70 18.20 8.02
C ASN A 151 -4.01 18.37 7.22
N LYS A 152 -4.36 17.40 6.35
CA LYS A 152 -5.65 17.38 5.64
C LYS A 152 -6.86 17.13 6.54
N SER A 153 -6.74 16.36 7.62
CA SER A 153 -7.88 16.17 8.54
C SER A 153 -8.26 17.44 9.32
N ASN A 154 -7.35 18.41 9.39
CA ASN A 154 -7.59 19.71 10.02
C ASN A 154 -8.17 20.74 9.04
N THR A 155 -8.28 20.42 7.75
CA THR A 155 -9.00 21.24 6.79
C THR A 155 -10.44 20.76 6.74
N THR A 156 -11.41 21.61 7.07
CA THR A 156 -12.81 21.40 6.73
C THR A 156 -12.92 21.39 5.21
N TYR A 157 -13.17 20.21 4.62
CA TYR A 157 -13.48 20.14 3.20
C TYR A 157 -14.88 20.71 3.01
N GLU A 158 -14.96 21.88 2.38
CA GLU A 158 -16.21 22.45 1.88
C GLU A 158 -16.38 21.97 0.45
N ALA A 159 -17.49 21.28 0.18
CA ALA A 159 -17.82 20.84 -1.17
C ALA A 159 -17.92 22.06 -2.09
N THR A 160 -17.33 21.99 -3.28
CA THR A 160 -17.48 23.06 -4.26
C THR A 160 -18.95 23.16 -4.71
N PRO A 161 -19.42 24.32 -5.18
CA PRO A 161 -20.81 24.46 -5.64
C PRO A 161 -21.24 23.41 -6.68
N LYS A 162 -20.33 22.99 -7.57
CA LYS A 162 -20.57 21.93 -8.55
C LYS A 162 -20.70 20.53 -7.93
N GLU A 163 -19.91 20.24 -6.89
CA GLU A 163 -20.00 18.97 -6.17
C GLU A 163 -21.27 18.91 -5.32
N LEU A 164 -21.66 20.03 -4.72
CA LEU A 164 -22.93 20.19 -4.02
C LEU A 164 -24.12 19.97 -4.96
N GLU A 165 -24.12 20.60 -6.13
CA GLU A 165 -25.17 20.40 -7.14
C GLU A 165 -25.24 18.94 -7.64
N ARG A 166 -24.08 18.26 -7.82
CA ARG A 166 -24.05 16.83 -8.15
C ARG A 166 -24.63 15.97 -7.02
N LEU A 167 -24.31 16.28 -5.77
CA LEU A 167 -24.83 15.56 -4.62
C LEU A 167 -26.33 15.77 -4.46
N GLU A 168 -26.83 16.98 -4.68
CA GLU A 168 -28.27 17.28 -4.69
C GLU A 168 -29.00 16.54 -5.80
N LYS A 169 -28.40 16.39 -6.99
CA LYS A 169 -28.99 15.57 -8.06
C LYS A 169 -29.05 14.08 -7.72
N ILE A 170 -28.11 13.58 -6.94
CA ILE A 170 -28.04 12.16 -6.54
C ILE A 170 -28.93 11.87 -5.32
N PHE A 171 -28.99 12.79 -4.36
CA PHE A 171 -29.58 12.56 -3.03
C PHE A 171 -30.75 13.49 -2.67
N GLY A 172 -31.02 14.53 -3.46
CA GLY A 172 -31.96 15.61 -3.16
C GLY A 172 -33.42 15.36 -3.57
N ALA A 173 -33.78 14.14 -3.95
CA ALA A 173 -35.19 13.77 -4.09
C ALA A 173 -35.59 12.95 -2.85
N GLU A 174 -36.46 13.53 -2.02
CA GLU A 174 -37.07 12.85 -0.89
C GLU A 174 -37.76 11.55 -1.32
N GLY A 175 -37.56 10.48 -0.55
CA GLY A 175 -38.43 9.29 -0.54
C GLY A 175 -37.83 8.07 -1.22
N GLY A 176 -37.55 7.04 -0.42
CA GLY A 176 -36.97 5.79 -0.87
C GLY A 176 -37.80 5.06 -1.93
N GLN A 177 -37.10 4.55 -2.94
CA GLN A 177 -37.48 3.33 -3.64
C GLN A 177 -36.23 2.65 -4.17
N GLU A 178 -36.22 1.32 -4.08
CA GLU A 178 -35.11 0.42 -4.41
C GLU A 178 -34.54 0.72 -5.80
N VAL A 179 -33.23 0.86 -5.89
CA VAL A 179 -32.54 0.96 -7.18
C VAL A 179 -32.49 -0.44 -7.79
N SER A 180 -33.43 -0.71 -8.70
CA SER A 180 -33.32 -1.78 -9.67
C SER A 180 -32.10 -1.52 -10.55
N GLU A 181 -31.29 -2.56 -10.73
CA GLU A 181 -30.17 -2.61 -11.66
C GLU A 181 -30.59 -2.08 -13.04
N ASN A 182 -29.95 -1.01 -13.54
CA ASN A 182 -29.65 -0.99 -14.96
C ASN A 182 -28.37 -0.22 -15.29
N SER A 183 -27.59 -0.88 -16.15
CA SER A 183 -26.37 -0.47 -16.80
C SER A 183 -26.50 0.81 -17.62
N GLY A 184 -25.58 1.75 -17.42
CA GLY A 184 -25.36 2.90 -18.30
C GLY A 184 -23.87 3.24 -18.35
N GLU A 185 -23.36 3.39 -19.56
CA GLU A 185 -21.95 3.49 -19.97
C GLU A 185 -21.11 4.49 -19.16
N PHE A 186 -19.88 4.08 -18.82
CA PHE A 186 -18.83 5.00 -18.40
C PHE A 186 -18.27 5.68 -19.65
N GLU A 187 -18.55 6.97 -19.83
CA GLU A 187 -17.78 7.78 -20.78
C GLU A 187 -16.32 7.87 -20.29
N GLU A 188 -15.40 7.44 -21.14
CA GLU A 188 -13.96 7.56 -20.94
C GLU A 188 -13.56 9.05 -20.92
N ILE A 189 -13.00 9.51 -19.81
CA ILE A 189 -12.38 10.83 -19.76
C ILE A 189 -11.06 10.75 -20.54
N ASN A 190 -11.03 11.44 -21.69
CA ASN A 190 -9.86 11.57 -22.54
C ASN A 190 -8.79 12.41 -21.82
N VAL A 191 -7.56 11.91 -21.79
CA VAL A 191 -6.49 12.41 -20.88
C VAL A 191 -5.73 13.62 -21.46
N ASP A 192 -6.19 14.15 -22.59
CA ASP A 192 -5.48 15.17 -23.38
C ASP A 192 -5.85 16.62 -22.99
N ASP A 193 -6.87 16.84 -22.15
CA ASP A 193 -7.32 18.21 -21.76
C ASP A 193 -6.69 18.75 -20.47
N LEU A 194 -5.57 18.17 -20.01
CA LEU A 194 -4.78 18.77 -18.92
C LEU A 194 -3.74 19.74 -19.50
N GLU A 195 -4.17 20.97 -19.76
CA GLU A 195 -3.24 22.08 -20.00
C GLU A 195 -2.30 22.25 -18.79
N VAL A 196 -1.00 22.11 -19.07
CA VAL A 196 0.08 22.39 -18.13
C VAL A 196 0.38 23.89 -18.25
N SER A 197 0.03 24.66 -17.22
CA SER A 197 0.50 26.05 -17.09
C SER A 197 1.99 26.03 -16.77
N GLU A 198 2.81 26.44 -17.76
CA GLU A 198 4.23 26.76 -17.60
C GLU A 198 4.37 28.16 -16.99
N ASP A 199 4.62 28.24 -15.69
CA ASP A 199 5.12 29.49 -15.10
C ASP A 199 6.66 29.43 -15.06
N GLY A 200 7.25 29.98 -16.13
CA GLY A 200 8.64 30.39 -16.15
C GLY A 200 8.80 31.78 -15.53
N GLU A 201 9.64 31.91 -14.52
CA GLU A 201 10.21 33.20 -14.12
C GLU A 201 11.71 33.20 -14.42
N THR A 202 12.03 33.77 -15.59
CA THR A 202 13.31 34.44 -15.84
C THR A 202 13.23 35.86 -15.27
N THR A 203 14.16 36.23 -14.40
CA THR A 203 14.52 37.64 -14.18
C THR A 203 16.00 37.82 -14.46
N ASN A 204 16.28 38.68 -15.45
CA ASN A 204 17.58 39.29 -15.73
C ASN A 204 17.45 40.80 -15.44
N SER A 205 18.62 41.46 -15.36
CA SER A 205 18.92 42.89 -15.10
C SER A 205 19.03 43.26 -13.61
N GLU A 206 20.11 43.86 -13.12
CA GLU A 206 21.20 44.66 -13.74
C GLU A 206 22.60 44.27 -13.20
#